data_AF-A0A2T4VP36-F1
#
_entry.id   AF-A0A2T4VP36-F1
#
_cell.length_a   1.000
_cell.length_b   1.000
_cell.length_c   1.000
_cell.angle_alpha   90.00
_cell.angle_beta   90.00
_cell.angle_gamma   90.00
#
_symmetry.space_group_name_H-M   'P 1'
#
loop_
_entity.id
_entity.type
_entity.pdbx_description
1 polymer ?
#
loop_
_entity_poly.entity_id
_entity_poly.type
_entity_poly.pdbx_seq_one_letter_code
_entity_poly.pdbx_strand_id
1 'polypeptide(L)'
;MMLKVAAGDRKAFALLFDRYHASVARFAFRFVGNRERAEELTQDIFVKLYRNAKSYKPSAKFKTFLFRVASNHCLNEVRRGEYRVAHTTTSETEEEDSGLDVAGGEGDRPDQALAGRELERAVGEALKSMSERERAAFTMCRFEGMAYRDIAEALEASEAAVKSLIHRATLAVARKVEELQAGPEPVRSRA
;
A
#
# COMPACT_ATOMS: atom_id res chain seq x y z
N MET A 1 11.49 -11.28 18.65
CA MET A 1 12.39 -10.97 17.51
C MET A 1 12.91 -9.54 17.57
N MET A 2 12.07 -8.50 17.54
CA MET A 2 12.55 -7.11 17.62
C MET A 2 13.37 -6.77 18.86
N LEU A 3 13.07 -7.36 20.03
CA LEU A 3 13.90 -7.16 21.23
C LEU A 3 15.33 -7.70 21.05
N LYS A 4 15.52 -8.77 20.26
CA LYS A 4 16.86 -9.27 19.91
C LYS A 4 17.57 -8.30 18.96
N VAL A 5 16.84 -7.73 17.99
CA VAL A 5 17.37 -6.67 17.11
C VAL A 5 17.80 -5.46 17.93
N ALA A 6 17.00 -5.05 18.91
CA ALA A 6 17.32 -3.96 19.84
C ALA A 6 18.63 -4.23 20.61
N ALA A 7 18.91 -5.49 20.93
CA ALA A 7 20.15 -5.94 21.55
C ALA A 7 21.32 -6.13 20.56
N GLY A 8 21.14 -5.83 19.27
CA GLY A 8 22.17 -5.92 18.23
C GLY A 8 22.22 -7.25 17.46
N ASP A 9 21.22 -8.13 17.60
CA ASP A 9 21.15 -9.39 16.86
C ASP A 9 20.79 -9.14 15.39
N ARG A 10 21.82 -9.15 14.53
CA ARG A 10 21.69 -9.00 13.07
C ARG A 10 20.92 -10.15 12.43
N LYS A 11 21.02 -11.38 12.94
CA LYS A 11 20.29 -12.53 12.38
C LYS A 11 18.80 -12.39 12.66
N ALA A 12 18.43 -11.90 13.85
CA ALA A 12 17.03 -11.60 14.15
C ALA A 12 16.44 -10.52 13.23
N PHE A 13 17.26 -9.55 12.79
CA PHE A 13 16.82 -8.54 11.83
C PHE A 13 16.63 -9.13 10.44
N ALA A 14 17.56 -9.94 9.95
CA ALA A 14 17.43 -10.63 8.65
C ALA A 14 16.13 -11.46 8.59
N LEU A 15 15.82 -12.23 9.64
CA LEU A 15 14.58 -13.00 9.71
C LEU A 15 13.31 -12.15 9.69
N LEU A 16 13.36 -10.93 10.26
CA LEU A 16 12.24 -9.98 10.17
C LEU A 16 12.15 -9.36 8.78
N PHE A 17 13.29 -9.03 8.18
CA PHE A 17 13.35 -8.52 6.82
C PHE A 17 12.75 -9.54 5.84
N ASP A 18 13.24 -10.78 5.83
CA ASP A 18 12.76 -11.83 4.92
C ASP A 18 11.25 -12.08 5.08
N ARG A 19 10.75 -12.01 6.32
CA ARG A 19 9.33 -12.22 6.62
C ARG A 19 8.42 -11.10 6.12
N TYR A 20 8.87 -9.85 6.21
CA TYR A 20 7.98 -8.69 6.03
C TYR A 20 8.30 -7.83 4.82
N HIS A 21 9.48 -7.97 4.20
CA HIS A 21 9.92 -7.15 3.08
C HIS A 21 8.91 -7.12 1.94
N ALA A 22 8.50 -8.29 1.45
CA ALA A 22 7.56 -8.38 0.33
C ALA A 22 6.19 -7.75 0.66
N SER A 23 5.74 -7.87 1.91
CA SER A 23 4.47 -7.29 2.36
C SER A 23 4.56 -5.76 2.46
N VAL A 24 5.66 -5.22 3.00
CA VAL A 24 5.92 -3.77 3.04
C VAL A 24 6.08 -3.20 1.63
N ALA A 25 6.80 -3.89 0.74
CA ALA A 25 6.98 -3.48 -0.65
C ALA A 25 5.64 -3.39 -1.40
N ARG A 26 4.78 -4.42 -1.28
CA ARG A 26 3.44 -4.37 -1.88
C ARG A 26 2.54 -3.31 -1.25
N PHE A 27 2.69 -3.05 0.05
CA PHE A 27 1.97 -1.96 0.71
C PHE A 27 2.41 -0.59 0.18
N ALA A 28 3.72 -0.35 0.11
CA ALA A 28 4.28 0.89 -0.43
C ALA A 28 3.87 1.08 -1.90
N PHE A 29 3.93 0.03 -2.71
CA PHE A 29 3.48 0.07 -4.11
C PHE A 29 2.00 0.45 -4.25
N ARG A 30 1.11 -0.17 -3.47
CA ARG A 30 -0.32 0.22 -3.47
C ARG A 30 -0.54 1.65 -2.96
N PHE A 31 0.42 2.19 -2.23
CA PHE A 31 0.38 3.56 -1.75
C PHE A 31 0.80 4.56 -2.84
N VAL A 32 1.97 4.36 -3.46
CA VAL A 32 2.60 5.33 -4.39
C VAL A 32 2.40 5.02 -5.87
N GLY A 33 2.03 3.79 -6.23
CA GLY A 33 1.77 3.38 -7.61
C GLY A 33 3.00 3.31 -8.53
N ASN A 34 4.21 3.48 -8.01
CA ASN A 34 5.47 3.37 -8.75
C ASN A 34 6.39 2.36 -8.04
N ARG A 35 6.97 1.42 -8.82
CA ARG A 35 7.77 0.31 -8.29
C ARG A 35 9.09 0.76 -7.67
N GLU A 36 9.85 1.59 -8.37
CA GLU A 36 11.15 2.07 -7.89
C GLU A 36 10.98 2.86 -6.58
N ARG A 37 10.00 3.77 -6.56
CA ARG A 37 9.61 4.51 -5.35
C ARG A 37 9.18 3.59 -4.22
N ALA A 38 8.43 2.54 -4.50
CA ALA A 38 8.01 1.58 -3.49
C ALA A 38 9.19 0.79 -2.89
N GLU A 39 10.16 0.40 -3.72
CA GLU A 39 11.39 -0.27 -3.29
C GLU A 39 12.25 0.67 -2.43
N GLU A 40 12.45 1.93 -2.85
CA GLU A 40 13.13 2.96 -2.06
C GLU A 40 12.49 3.15 -0.67
N LEU A 41 11.16 3.36 -0.64
CA LEU A 41 10.41 3.54 0.60
C LEU A 41 10.54 2.32 1.53
N THR A 42 10.52 1.12 0.95
CA THR A 42 10.66 -0.13 1.70
C THR A 42 12.03 -0.21 2.36
N GLN A 43 13.10 0.07 1.61
CA GLN A 43 14.45 0.11 2.16
C GLN A 43 14.56 1.13 3.30
N ASP A 44 14.04 2.34 3.10
CA ASP A 44 14.04 3.38 4.12
C ASP A 44 13.29 2.97 5.38
N ILE A 45 12.14 2.29 5.25
CA ILE A 45 11.38 1.75 6.40
C ILE A 45 12.24 0.78 7.20
N PHE A 46 12.90 -0.18 6.54
CA PHE A 46 13.72 -1.17 7.21
C PHE A 46 15.00 -0.57 7.82
N VAL A 47 15.62 0.40 7.15
CA VAL A 47 16.76 1.16 7.70
C VAL A 47 16.33 1.93 8.95
N LYS A 48 15.18 2.62 8.91
CA LYS A 48 14.62 3.33 10.07
C LYS A 48 14.29 2.36 11.20
N LEU A 49 13.71 1.20 10.88
CA LEU A 49 13.39 0.16 11.84
C LEU A 49 14.65 -0.35 12.56
N TYR A 50 15.71 -0.61 11.82
CA TYR A 50 16.99 -1.07 12.37
C TYR A 50 17.67 0.01 13.23
N ARG A 51 17.76 1.24 12.73
CA ARG A 51 18.38 2.37 13.45
C ARG A 51 17.65 2.70 14.75
N ASN A 52 16.33 2.57 14.76
CA ASN A 52 15.49 2.82 15.93
C ASN A 52 15.17 1.55 16.74
N ALA A 53 15.81 0.41 16.46
CA ALA A 53 15.48 -0.83 17.14
C ALA A 53 15.67 -0.73 18.66
N LYS A 54 16.67 0.04 19.13
CA LYS A 54 16.93 0.25 20.56
C LYS A 54 15.80 0.96 21.32
N SER A 55 15.01 1.79 20.63
CA SER A 55 13.87 2.50 21.24
C SER A 55 12.56 1.73 21.12
N TYR A 56 12.57 0.54 20.49
CA TYR A 56 11.38 -0.29 20.34
C TYR A 56 10.85 -0.75 21.71
N LYS A 57 9.59 -0.43 21.98
CA LYS A 57 8.84 -0.93 23.13
C LYS A 57 7.67 -1.79 22.61
N PRO A 58 7.54 -3.05 23.06
CA PRO A 58 6.44 -3.91 22.64
C PRO A 58 5.14 -3.46 23.32
N SER A 59 4.35 -2.62 22.64
CA SER A 59 2.99 -2.23 23.06
C SER A 59 1.89 -2.99 22.31
N ALA A 60 2.22 -3.49 21.11
CA ALA A 60 1.31 -4.18 20.21
C ALA A 60 2.03 -5.28 19.43
N LYS A 61 1.26 -6.01 18.61
CA LYS A 61 1.82 -6.95 17.63
C LYS A 61 2.84 -6.22 16.77
N PHE A 62 3.96 -6.88 16.47
CA PHE A 62 5.00 -6.29 15.63
C PHE A 62 4.47 -5.85 14.27
N LYS A 63 3.54 -6.61 13.66
CA LYS A 63 2.91 -6.24 12.40
C LYS A 63 2.21 -4.87 12.50
N THR A 64 1.44 -4.63 13.57
CA THR A 64 0.80 -3.33 13.85
C THR A 64 1.82 -2.20 13.91
N PHE A 65 2.89 -2.39 14.67
CA PHE A 65 3.98 -1.41 14.77
C PHE A 65 4.67 -1.15 13.42
N LEU A 66 4.96 -2.20 12.66
CA LEU A 66 5.61 -2.09 11.36
C LEU A 66 4.74 -1.30 10.37
N PHE A 67 3.45 -1.61 10.30
CA PHE A 67 2.54 -0.93 9.39
C PHE A 67 2.24 0.51 9.79
N ARG A 68 2.35 0.86 11.08
CA ARG A 68 2.38 2.27 11.52
C ARG A 68 3.60 3.01 10.97
N VAL A 69 4.79 2.42 11.10
CA VAL A 69 6.02 3.01 10.57
C VAL A 69 5.93 3.14 9.04
N ALA A 70 5.44 2.10 8.36
CA ALA A 70 5.28 2.09 6.91
C ALA A 70 4.28 3.14 6.43
N SER A 71 3.08 3.21 7.03
CA SER A 71 2.08 4.22 6.66
C SER A 71 2.58 5.63 6.89
N ASN A 72 3.18 5.90 8.05
CA ASN A 72 3.71 7.22 8.36
C ASN A 72 4.83 7.61 7.38
N HIS A 73 5.68 6.67 7.00
CA HIS A 73 6.72 6.97 6.02
C HIS A 73 6.15 7.26 4.64
N CYS A 74 5.21 6.44 4.16
CA CYS A 74 4.60 6.63 2.85
C CYS A 74 3.81 7.96 2.78
N LEU A 75 3.01 8.28 3.81
CA LEU A 75 2.30 9.57 3.90
C LEU A 75 3.26 10.76 3.84
N ASN A 76 4.34 10.70 4.62
CA ASN A 76 5.31 11.80 4.66
C ASN A 76 5.99 12.02 3.29
N GLU A 77 6.30 10.93 2.58
CA GLU A 77 6.96 11.02 1.27
C GLU A 77 6.02 11.48 0.15
N VAL A 78 4.76 11.05 0.16
CA VAL A 78 3.75 11.56 -0.79
C VAL A 78 3.56 13.07 -0.60
N ARG A 79 3.35 13.53 0.64
CA ARG A 79 3.22 14.96 0.93
C ARG A 79 4.45 15.75 0.50
N ARG A 80 5.66 15.24 0.79
CA ARG A 80 6.91 15.89 0.34
C ARG A 80 6.98 16.01 -1.18
N GLY A 81 6.56 14.99 -1.92
CA GLY A 81 6.46 15.01 -3.37
C GLY A 81 5.50 16.10 -3.85
N GLU A 82 4.30 16.17 -3.28
CA GLU A 82 3.30 17.20 -3.59
C GLU A 82 3.82 18.61 -3.32
N TYR A 83 4.46 18.84 -2.16
CA TYR A 83 5.09 20.14 -1.87
C TYR A 83 6.17 20.50 -2.89
N ARG A 84 6.96 19.53 -3.37
CA ARG A 84 7.99 19.78 -4.39
C ARG A 84 7.39 20.10 -5.76
N VAL A 85 6.34 19.38 -6.17
CA VAL A 85 5.62 19.63 -7.44
C VAL A 85 4.85 20.96 -7.39
N ALA A 86 4.22 21.30 -6.26
CA ALA A 86 3.56 22.59 -6.08
C ALA A 86 4.52 23.78 -6.16
N HIS A 87 5.81 23.56 -5.85
CA HIS A 87 6.87 24.57 -5.91
C HIS A 87 7.78 24.45 -7.15
N THR A 88 7.57 23.44 -8.00
CA THR A 88 8.29 23.23 -9.27
C THR A 88 7.25 22.92 -10.33
N THR A 89 6.78 23.94 -11.05
CA THR A 89 5.88 23.74 -12.18
C THR A 89 6.54 22.81 -13.21
N THR A 90 5.78 21.80 -13.67
CA THR A 90 6.07 20.85 -14.76
C THR A 90 6.75 19.53 -14.36
N SER A 91 5.97 18.47 -14.23
CA SER A 91 5.99 17.36 -15.20
C SER A 91 4.91 16.33 -14.83
N GLU A 92 3.99 16.13 -15.78
CA GLU A 92 3.21 14.91 -15.85
C GLU A 92 4.18 13.79 -16.23
N THR A 93 4.28 12.77 -15.40
CA THR A 93 4.91 11.51 -15.77
C THR A 93 3.80 10.48 -15.74
N GLU A 94 3.17 10.30 -16.90
CA GLU A 94 2.49 9.07 -17.23
C GLU A 94 3.59 8.00 -17.34
N GLU A 95 3.69 7.12 -16.36
CA GLU A 95 4.61 5.99 -16.40
C GLU A 95 3.89 4.66 -16.21
N GLU A 96 4.42 3.70 -16.97
CA GLU A 96 3.81 2.49 -17.49
C GLU A 96 3.31 1.49 -16.46
N ASP A 97 2.33 0.73 -16.94
CA ASP A 97 1.83 -0.54 -16.46
C ASP A 97 2.96 -1.48 -15.98
N SER A 98 3.39 -1.32 -14.73
CA SER A 98 4.19 -2.34 -14.05
C SER A 98 3.26 -3.23 -13.24
N GLY A 99 2.57 -4.14 -13.94
CA GLY A 99 1.92 -5.28 -13.32
C GLY A 99 2.91 -5.99 -12.41
N LEU A 100 2.59 -6.10 -11.12
CA LEU A 100 3.28 -7.02 -10.25
C LEU A 100 2.86 -8.41 -10.71
N ASP A 101 3.75 -9.15 -11.37
CA ASP A 101 3.63 -10.60 -11.46
C ASP A 101 3.65 -11.14 -10.03
N VAL A 102 2.46 -11.23 -9.43
CA VAL A 102 2.20 -12.21 -8.39
C VAL A 102 2.46 -13.52 -9.09
N ALA A 103 3.53 -14.22 -8.69
CA ALA A 103 3.79 -15.58 -9.15
C ALA A 103 2.59 -16.48 -8.80
N GLY A 104 1.58 -16.47 -9.68
CA GLY A 104 0.50 -17.43 -9.76
C GLY A 104 1.08 -18.69 -10.37
N GLY A 105 0.82 -19.82 -9.73
CA GLY A 105 1.33 -21.11 -10.15
C GLY A 105 0.99 -21.43 -11.61
N GLU A 106 1.83 -22.27 -12.20
CA GLU A 106 1.68 -22.83 -13.55
C GLU A 106 0.22 -23.28 -13.79
N GLY A 107 -0.53 -22.53 -14.61
CA GLY A 107 -1.90 -22.92 -14.96
C GLY A 107 -2.84 -21.88 -15.57
N ASP A 108 -2.53 -20.58 -15.56
CA ASP A 108 -3.51 -19.59 -16.02
C ASP A 108 -3.64 -19.52 -17.55
N ARG A 109 -4.87 -19.75 -18.03
CA ARG A 109 -5.26 -19.55 -19.43
C ARG A 109 -5.10 -18.07 -19.79
N PRO A 110 -4.69 -17.72 -21.03
CA PRO A 110 -4.41 -16.34 -21.44
C PRO A 110 -5.58 -15.37 -21.18
N ASP A 111 -6.82 -15.83 -21.32
CA ASP A 111 -8.02 -15.02 -21.09
C ASP A 111 -8.25 -14.70 -19.60
N GLN A 112 -7.88 -15.62 -18.69
CA GLN A 112 -8.00 -15.43 -17.24
C GLN A 112 -6.92 -14.47 -16.72
N ALA A 113 -5.71 -14.55 -17.30
CA ALA A 113 -4.63 -13.61 -17.01
C ALA A 113 -5.00 -12.18 -17.45
N LEU A 114 -5.68 -12.02 -18.60
CA LEU A 114 -6.13 -10.71 -19.07
C LEU A 114 -7.21 -10.09 -18.16
N ALA A 115 -8.25 -10.85 -17.82
CA ALA A 115 -9.30 -10.39 -16.90
C ALA A 115 -8.73 -10.06 -15.50
N GLY A 116 -7.75 -10.83 -15.04
CA GLY A 116 -7.01 -10.55 -13.80
C GLY A 116 -6.29 -9.20 -13.85
N ARG A 117 -5.56 -8.92 -14.94
CA ARG A 117 -4.86 -7.64 -15.15
C ARG A 117 -5.82 -6.45 -15.20
N GLU A 118 -6.96 -6.60 -15.86
CA GLU A 118 -7.97 -5.53 -15.91
C GLU A 118 -8.55 -5.22 -14.52
N LEU A 119 -8.81 -6.26 -13.72
CA LEU A 119 -9.24 -6.09 -12.33
C LEU A 119 -8.16 -5.41 -11.47
N GLU A 120 -6.91 -5.83 -11.60
CA GLU A 120 -5.78 -5.21 -10.89
C GLU A 120 -5.64 -3.74 -11.26
N ARG A 121 -5.79 -3.39 -12.54
CA ARG A 121 -5.81 -2.01 -13.01
C ARG A 121 -6.95 -1.21 -12.38
N ALA A 122 -8.18 -1.74 -12.39
CA ALA A 122 -9.34 -1.08 -11.79
C ALA A 122 -9.14 -0.85 -10.28
N VAL A 123 -8.57 -1.82 -9.56
CA VAL A 123 -8.20 -1.67 -8.14
C VAL A 123 -7.11 -0.61 -7.97
N GLY A 124 -6.09 -0.60 -8.84
CA GLY A 124 -5.04 0.41 -8.84
C GLY A 124 -5.57 1.83 -9.04
N GLU A 125 -6.47 2.03 -10.01
CA GLU A 125 -7.17 3.30 -10.26
C GLU A 125 -8.03 3.72 -9.06
N ALA A 126 -8.76 2.77 -8.46
CA ALA A 126 -9.55 3.04 -7.27
C ALA A 126 -8.66 3.53 -6.12
N LEU A 127 -7.54 2.85 -5.87
CA LEU A 127 -6.57 3.25 -4.85
C LEU A 127 -6.06 4.66 -5.13
N LYS A 128 -5.67 4.97 -6.38
CA LYS A 128 -5.19 6.32 -6.78
C LYS A 128 -6.18 7.44 -6.44
N SER A 129 -7.49 7.19 -6.53
CA SER A 129 -8.54 8.16 -6.22
C SER A 129 -8.81 8.39 -4.72
N MET A 130 -8.30 7.51 -3.84
CA MET A 130 -8.53 7.59 -2.40
C MET A 130 -7.62 8.60 -1.72
N SER A 131 -8.11 9.20 -0.63
CA SER A 131 -7.23 9.90 0.31
C SER A 131 -6.17 8.96 0.88
N GLU A 132 -5.02 9.52 1.28
CA GLU A 132 -3.90 8.78 1.88
C GLU A 132 -4.35 7.85 3.03
N ARG A 133 -5.25 8.36 3.89
CA ARG A 133 -5.72 7.61 5.07
C ARG A 133 -6.68 6.48 4.69
N GLU A 134 -7.53 6.68 3.69
CA GLU A 134 -8.43 5.64 3.18
C GLU A 134 -7.62 4.51 2.54
N ARG A 135 -6.64 4.88 1.71
CA ARG A 135 -5.73 3.95 1.06
C ARG A 135 -4.94 3.11 2.06
N ALA A 136 -4.40 3.75 3.09
CA ALA A 136 -3.69 3.06 4.18
C ALA A 136 -4.61 2.07 4.91
N ALA A 137 -5.78 2.52 5.37
CA ALA A 137 -6.72 1.69 6.11
C ALA A 137 -7.23 0.50 5.28
N PHE A 138 -7.60 0.76 4.02
CA PHE A 138 -8.03 -0.28 3.09
C PHE A 138 -6.93 -1.30 2.83
N THR A 139 -5.68 -0.83 2.61
CA THR A 139 -4.58 -1.73 2.30
C THR A 139 -4.24 -2.63 3.49
N MET A 140 -4.17 -2.06 4.69
CA MET A 140 -3.96 -2.83 5.92
C MET A 140 -5.08 -3.85 6.19
N CYS A 141 -6.33 -3.49 5.89
CA CYS A 141 -7.46 -4.39 6.09
C CYS A 141 -7.49 -5.52 5.06
N ARG A 142 -7.47 -5.19 3.77
CA ARG A 142 -7.79 -6.14 2.69
C ARG A 142 -6.62 -6.98 2.26
N PHE A 143 -5.42 -6.41 2.17
CA PHE A 143 -4.23 -7.14 1.72
C PHE A 143 -3.41 -7.69 2.88
N GLU A 144 -3.43 -7.00 4.02
CA GLU A 144 -2.65 -7.41 5.18
C GLU A 144 -3.45 -8.14 6.26
N GLY A 145 -4.78 -8.22 6.12
CA GLY A 145 -5.65 -8.95 7.04
C GLY A 145 -5.62 -8.41 8.47
N MET A 146 -5.28 -7.12 8.66
CA MET A 146 -5.21 -6.53 9.98
C MET A 146 -6.61 -6.29 10.54
N ALA A 147 -6.78 -6.56 11.85
CA ALA A 147 -8.03 -6.26 12.55
C ALA A 147 -8.23 -4.75 12.68
N TYR A 148 -9.48 -4.29 12.74
CA TYR A 148 -9.79 -2.86 12.82
C TYR A 148 -9.14 -2.17 14.03
N ARG A 149 -9.06 -2.85 15.17
CA ARG A 149 -8.32 -2.37 16.35
C ARG A 149 -6.83 -2.17 16.08
N ASP A 150 -6.19 -3.11 15.40
CA ASP A 150 -4.77 -3.03 15.05
C ASP A 150 -4.54 -1.87 14.04
N ILE A 151 -5.46 -1.67 13.09
CA ILE A 151 -5.41 -0.54 12.14
C ILE A 151 -5.62 0.80 12.84
N ALA A 152 -6.54 0.85 13.81
CA ALA A 152 -6.81 2.05 14.60
C ALA A 152 -5.57 2.49 15.39
N GLU A 153 -4.87 1.54 16.00
CA GLU A 153 -3.58 1.81 16.63
C GLU A 153 -2.52 2.25 15.61
N ALA A 154 -2.44 1.57 14.45
CA ALA A 154 -1.43 1.88 13.44
C ALA A 154 -1.62 3.26 12.80
N LEU A 155 -2.85 3.72 12.63
CA LEU A 155 -3.18 5.03 12.05
C LEU A 155 -3.41 6.11 13.10
N GLU A 156 -3.24 5.80 14.39
CA GLU A 156 -3.52 6.71 15.50
C GLU A 156 -4.92 7.33 15.38
N ALA A 157 -5.93 6.47 15.21
CA ALA A 157 -7.34 6.82 14.99
C ALA A 157 -8.28 5.96 15.85
N SER A 158 -9.55 6.31 15.92
CA SER A 158 -10.57 5.45 16.55
C SER A 158 -10.98 4.30 15.63
N GLU A 159 -11.43 3.18 16.20
CA GLU A 159 -12.00 2.07 15.41
C GLU A 159 -13.20 2.51 14.56
N ALA A 160 -14.00 3.46 15.05
CA ALA A 160 -15.11 4.04 14.30
C ALA A 160 -14.62 4.81 13.06
N ALA A 161 -13.56 5.61 13.21
CA ALA A 161 -12.94 6.30 12.08
C ALA A 161 -12.36 5.30 11.05
N VAL A 162 -11.69 4.24 11.51
CA VAL A 162 -11.18 3.17 10.64
C VAL A 162 -12.29 2.48 9.85
N LYS A 163 -13.41 2.15 10.50
CA LYS A 163 -14.59 1.58 9.82
C LYS A 163 -15.11 2.50 8.71
N SER A 164 -15.19 3.81 8.99
CA SER A 164 -15.60 4.81 8.00
C SER A 164 -14.62 4.88 6.82
N LEU A 165 -13.31 4.94 7.08
CA LEU A 165 -12.26 4.95 6.05
C LEU A 165 -12.36 3.71 5.14
N ILE A 166 -12.46 2.52 5.74
CA ILE A 166 -12.55 1.26 4.99
C ILE A 166 -13.84 1.18 4.19
N HIS A 167 -14.95 1.66 4.73
CA HIS A 167 -16.23 1.67 4.03
C HIS A 167 -16.16 2.56 2.77
N ARG A 168 -15.68 3.81 2.90
CA ARG A 168 -15.51 4.72 1.76
C ARG A 168 -14.55 4.17 0.71
N ALA A 169 -13.43 3.59 1.15
CA ALA A 169 -12.48 2.94 0.25
C ALA A 169 -13.11 1.74 -0.49
N THR A 170 -13.90 0.91 0.21
CA THR A 170 -14.59 -0.22 -0.41
C THR A 170 -15.58 0.24 -1.48
N LEU A 171 -16.32 1.32 -1.23
CA LEU A 171 -17.22 1.91 -2.24
C LEU A 171 -16.47 2.45 -3.46
N ALA A 172 -15.28 3.05 -3.26
CA ALA A 172 -14.46 3.52 -4.37
C ALA A 172 -13.96 2.36 -5.26
N VAL A 173 -13.55 1.24 -4.65
CA VAL A 173 -13.20 0.03 -5.41
C VAL A 173 -14.40 -0.56 -6.12
N ALA A 174 -15.55 -0.67 -5.45
CA ALA A 174 -16.77 -1.20 -6.05
C ALA A 174 -17.17 -0.43 -7.31
N ARG A 175 -17.17 0.92 -7.25
CA ARG A 175 -17.45 1.76 -8.43
C ARG A 175 -16.52 1.47 -9.61
N LYS A 176 -15.21 1.35 -9.36
CA LYS A 176 -14.23 1.05 -10.43
C LYS A 176 -14.41 -0.34 -11.02
N VAL A 177 -14.78 -1.31 -10.20
CA VAL A 177 -15.07 -2.67 -10.68
C VAL A 177 -16.37 -2.71 -11.48
N GLU A 178 -17.40 -1.97 -11.05
CA GLU A 178 -18.66 -1.82 -11.81
C GLU A 178 -18.43 -1.14 -13.17
N GLU A 179 -17.63 -0.07 -13.21
CA GLU A 179 -17.22 0.61 -14.46
C GLU A 179 -16.51 -0.36 -15.42
N LEU A 180 -15.63 -1.22 -14.91
CA LEU A 180 -14.96 -2.25 -15.71
C LEU A 180 -15.97 -3.27 -16.27
N GLN A 181 -16.95 -3.70 -15.45
CA GLN A 181 -17.96 -4.68 -15.84
C GLN A 181 -18.99 -4.13 -16.84
N ALA A 182 -19.28 -2.82 -16.79
CA ALA A 182 -20.24 -2.19 -17.69
C ALA A 182 -19.73 -2.02 -19.13
N GLY A 183 -18.41 -2.11 -19.35
CA GLY A 183 -17.78 -1.85 -20.64
C GLY A 183 -17.77 -0.36 -21.02
N PRO A 184 -17.06 0.04 -22.10
CA PRO A 184 -17.00 1.44 -22.50
C PRO A 184 -18.41 1.95 -22.89
N GLU A 185 -18.85 3.07 -22.30
CA GLU A 185 -20.07 3.75 -22.75
C GLU A 185 -19.95 4.01 -24.26
N PRO A 186 -20.98 3.68 -25.07
CA PRO A 186 -20.95 4.00 -26.48
C PRO A 186 -20.85 5.52 -26.63
N VAL A 187 -19.74 5.97 -27.21
CA VAL A 187 -19.50 7.37 -27.57
C VAL A 187 -20.71 7.82 -28.37
N ARG A 188 -21.55 8.68 -27.78
CA ARG A 188 -22.69 9.27 -28.47
C ARG A 188 -22.14 10.12 -29.62
N SER A 189 -22.12 9.52 -30.81
CA SER A 189 -21.91 10.22 -32.07
C SER A 189 -22.93 11.34 -32.17
N ARG A 190 -22.48 12.59 -31.98
CA ARG A 190 -23.26 13.76 -32.37
C ARG A 190 -23.34 13.76 -33.89
N ALA A 191 -24.50 13.35 -34.40
CA ALA A 191 -24.94 13.66 -35.76
C ALA A 191 -25.51 15.09 -35.80
#